data_AF-A0A7C1VMT2-F1
#
_entry.id   AF-A0A7C1VMT2-F1
#
_cell.length_a   1.000
_cell.length_b   1.000
_cell.length_c   1.000
_cell.angle_alpha   90.00
_cell.angle_beta   90.00
_cell.angle_gamma   90.00
#
_symmetry.space_group_name_H-M   'P 1'
#
loop_
_entity.id
_entity.type
_entity.pdbx_description
1 polymer ?
#
loop_
_entity_poly.entity_id
_entity_poly.type
_entity_poly.pdbx_seq_one_letter_code
_entity_poly.pdbx_strand_id
1 'polypeptide(L)'
;MTIKRDILALKKNFPKAKIIFLSLRDIRGDMELNVIKMGAKGFLCAKDSLKTLIQAIKSCYNGEIWATRRSTNIIIDNLQGKIITRKKDEVDILTPQEKKVLILLASGFKNAEIAQKLFISEKTVKTHINKIFKKIKVTNRLQAALWASKNLSRT
;
A
#
# COMPACT_ATOMS: atom_id res chain seq x y z
N MET A 1 -12.09 7.66 6.14
CA MET A 1 -11.55 8.95 6.65
C MET A 1 -10.11 9.02 6.19
N THR A 2 -9.76 9.96 5.30
CA THR A 2 -8.54 9.82 4.46
C THR A 2 -7.37 10.59 5.06
N ILE A 3 -6.26 9.89 5.38
CA ILE A 3 -4.99 10.41 5.95
C ILE A 3 -4.53 11.75 5.33
N LYS A 4 -4.76 11.93 4.02
CA LYS A 4 -4.47 13.17 3.28
C LYS A 4 -5.14 14.39 3.90
N ARG A 5 -6.42 14.29 4.30
CA ARG A 5 -7.18 15.41 4.89
C ARG A 5 -6.55 15.85 6.20
N ASP A 6 -6.15 14.91 7.03
CA ASP A 6 -5.63 15.18 8.38
C ASP A 6 -4.24 15.81 8.32
N ILE A 7 -3.36 15.33 7.43
CA ILE A 7 -2.04 15.94 7.19
C ILE A 7 -2.19 17.39 6.69
N LEU A 8 -3.12 17.64 5.77
CA LEU A 8 -3.36 18.99 5.25
C LEU A 8 -3.94 19.92 6.34
N ALA A 9 -4.86 19.42 7.16
CA ALA A 9 -5.43 20.19 8.27
C ALA A 9 -4.37 20.53 9.34
N LEU A 10 -3.53 19.56 9.72
CA LEU A 10 -2.44 19.79 10.66
C LEU A 10 -1.44 20.82 10.14
N LYS A 11 -1.08 20.77 8.85
CA LYS A 11 -0.22 21.78 8.24
C LYS A 11 -0.85 23.17 8.23
N LYS A 12 -2.16 23.25 7.98
CA LYS A 12 -2.89 24.53 7.98
C LYS A 12 -2.90 25.16 9.38
N ASN A 13 -3.19 24.37 10.40
CA ASN A 13 -3.34 24.86 11.77
C ASN A 13 -1.99 25.01 12.50
N PHE A 14 -0.98 24.21 12.13
CA PHE A 14 0.34 24.19 12.75
C PHE A 14 1.44 24.22 11.67
N PRO A 15 1.66 25.34 10.99
CA PRO A 15 2.55 25.42 9.82
C PRO A 15 4.02 25.11 10.14
N LYS A 16 4.45 25.31 11.39
CA LYS A 16 5.81 24.99 11.85
C LYS A 16 5.96 23.54 12.34
N ALA A 17 4.86 22.81 12.56
CA ALA A 17 4.91 21.47 13.12
C ALA A 17 5.52 20.47 12.13
N LYS A 18 6.36 19.57 12.67
CA LYS A 18 6.93 18.45 11.92
C LYS A 18 6.03 17.24 12.15
N ILE A 19 5.42 16.75 11.08
CA ILE A 19 4.47 15.64 11.16
C ILE A 19 5.23 14.33 10.95
N ILE A 20 5.17 13.44 11.93
CA ILE A 20 5.65 12.05 11.81
C ILE A 20 4.43 11.15 11.80
N PHE A 21 4.34 10.26 10.82
CA PHE A 21 3.27 9.27 10.73
C PHE A 21 3.69 7.99 11.44
N LEU A 22 2.90 7.55 12.42
CA LEU A 22 3.08 6.27 13.09
C LEU A 22 2.06 5.26 12.57
N SER A 23 2.52 4.25 11.86
CA SER A 23 1.69 3.15 11.35
C SER A 23 1.56 2.05 12.39
N LEU A 24 0.33 1.77 12.81
CA LEU A 24 -0.01 0.61 13.66
C LEU A 24 0.13 -0.74 12.93
N ARG A 25 0.33 -0.71 11.61
CA ARG A 25 0.49 -1.91 10.77
C ARG A 25 1.88 -1.93 10.15
N ASP A 26 2.33 -3.12 9.78
CA ASP A 26 3.54 -3.30 8.97
C ASP A 26 3.50 -2.43 7.72
N ILE A 27 4.64 -1.80 7.43
CA ILE A 27 4.85 -0.97 6.25
C ILE A 27 4.66 -1.84 5.00
N ARG A 28 3.50 -1.74 4.35
CA ARG A 28 3.22 -2.45 3.11
C ARG A 28 2.79 -1.46 2.03
N GLY A 29 3.35 -1.62 0.83
CA GLY A 29 3.05 -0.79 -0.33
C GLY A 29 3.61 0.63 -0.24
N ASP A 30 2.91 1.57 -0.87
CA ASP A 30 3.37 2.95 -1.05
C ASP A 30 2.97 3.90 0.09
N MET A 31 2.52 3.38 1.25
CA MET A 31 1.99 4.24 2.31
C MET A 31 3.02 5.25 2.82
N GLU A 32 4.23 4.79 3.14
CA GLU A 32 5.34 5.67 3.53
C GLU A 32 5.60 6.74 2.46
N LEU A 33 5.81 6.30 1.21
CA LEU A 33 6.06 7.21 0.09
C LEU A 33 4.94 8.24 -0.09
N ASN A 34 3.68 7.82 0.05
CA ASN A 34 2.51 8.69 -0.12
C ASN A 34 2.44 9.74 0.98
N VAL A 35 2.66 9.39 2.25
CA VAL A 35 2.60 10.38 3.33
C VAL A 35 3.79 11.32 3.29
N ILE A 36 4.98 10.83 2.90
CA ILE A 36 6.15 11.69 2.67
C ILE A 36 5.89 12.65 1.51
N LYS A 37 5.26 12.21 0.41
CA LYS A 37 4.83 13.08 -0.70
C LYS A 37 3.77 14.11 -0.29
N MET A 38 2.92 13.80 0.69
CA MET A 38 2.00 14.77 1.32
C MET A 38 2.73 15.72 2.29
N GLY A 39 4.02 15.48 2.50
CA GLY A 39 4.97 16.30 3.24
C GLY A 39 4.94 16.07 4.74
N ALA A 40 4.62 14.85 5.18
CA ALA A 40 5.12 14.35 6.44
C ALA A 40 6.66 14.34 6.42
N LYS A 41 7.28 14.57 7.58
CA LYS A 41 8.74 14.55 7.75
C LYS A 41 9.27 13.21 8.22
N GLY A 42 8.41 12.34 8.74
CA GLY A 42 8.83 11.00 9.15
C GLY A 42 7.74 9.96 8.98
N PHE A 43 8.18 8.71 8.84
CA PHE A 43 7.33 7.53 8.90
C PHE A 43 7.95 6.49 9.85
N LEU A 44 7.14 5.96 10.76
CA LEU A 44 7.53 4.91 11.69
C LEU A 44 6.46 3.83 11.73
N CYS A 45 6.85 2.62 12.14
CA CYS A 45 5.96 1.54 12.48
C CYS A 45 5.86 1.39 14.00
N ALA A 46 4.71 0.98 14.50
CA ALA A 46 4.49 0.75 15.94
C ALA A 46 5.42 -0.34 16.54
N LYS A 47 6.02 -1.18 15.68
CA LYS A 47 7.03 -2.17 16.06
C LYS A 47 8.45 -1.60 16.16
N ASP A 48 8.67 -0.36 15.70
CA ASP A 48 9.98 0.27 15.79
C ASP A 48 10.34 0.52 17.26
N SER A 49 11.62 0.38 17.59
CA SER A 49 12.08 0.56 18.97
C SER A 49 11.87 2.00 19.47
N LEU A 50 11.75 2.17 20.78
CA LEU A 50 11.69 3.51 21.39
C LEU A 50 12.91 4.36 21.01
N LYS A 51 14.09 3.75 20.91
CA LYS A 51 15.32 4.41 20.44
C LYS A 51 15.15 4.96 19.02
N THR A 52 14.54 4.18 18.12
CA THR A 52 14.24 4.58 16.75
C THR A 52 13.26 5.76 16.72
N LEU A 53 12.21 5.72 17.53
CA LEU A 53 11.26 6.83 17.65
C LEU A 53 11.94 8.12 18.09
N ILE A 54 12.79 8.07 19.13
CA ILE A 54 13.53 9.23 19.63
C ILE A 54 14.46 9.80 18.55
N GLN A 55 15.17 8.94 17.82
CA GLN A 55 16.03 9.36 16.71
C GLN A 55 15.24 10.05 15.60
N ALA A 56 14.12 9.46 15.19
CA ALA A 56 13.25 10.03 14.17
C ALA A 56 12.72 11.41 14.57
N ILE A 57 12.28 11.58 15.82
CA ILE A 57 11.81 12.88 16.34
C ILE A 57 12.93 13.93 16.26
N LYS A 58 14.13 13.60 16.74
CA LYS A 58 15.29 14.51 16.71
C LYS A 58 15.69 14.90 15.29
N SER A 59 15.79 13.92 14.38
CA SER A 59 16.08 14.17 12.96
C SER A 59 15.03 15.07 12.32
N CYS A 60 13.74 14.76 12.48
CA CYS A 60 12.67 15.57 11.92
C CYS A 60 12.63 17.00 12.49
N TYR A 61 12.93 17.16 13.78
CA TYR A 61 13.06 18.46 14.43
C TYR A 61 14.16 19.31 13.79
N ASN A 62 15.31 18.69 13.49
CA ASN A 62 16.45 19.33 12.80
C ASN A 62 16.21 19.58 11.30
N GLY A 63 15.02 19.26 10.78
CA GLY A 63 14.62 19.52 9.39
C GLY A 63 14.83 18.34 8.44
N GLU A 64 15.41 17.25 8.92
CA GLU A 64 15.66 16.03 8.14
C GLU A 64 14.36 15.26 7.86
N ILE A 65 14.43 14.32 6.92
CA ILE A 65 13.35 13.40 6.60
C ILE A 65 13.72 12.01 7.14
N TRP A 66 12.85 11.43 7.95
CA TRP A 66 12.97 10.06 8.44
C TRP A 66 12.15 9.11 7.56
N ALA A 67 12.80 8.48 6.58
CA ALA A 67 12.17 7.54 5.66
C ALA A 67 13.12 6.40 5.30
N THR A 68 12.57 5.27 4.84
CA THR A 68 13.40 4.16 4.34
C THR A 68 14.20 4.57 3.10
N ARG A 69 15.37 3.95 2.93
CA ARG A 69 16.20 4.11 1.72
C ARG A 69 15.42 3.88 0.43
N ARG A 70 14.50 2.91 0.42
CA ARG A 70 13.63 2.61 -0.73
C ARG A 70 12.79 3.83 -1.11
N SER A 71 12.09 4.43 -0.15
CA SER A 71 11.25 5.60 -0.40
C SER A 71 12.07 6.82 -0.83
N THR A 72 13.25 7.03 -0.21
CA THR A 72 14.19 8.09 -0.60
C THR A 72 14.68 7.93 -2.04
N ASN A 73 15.11 6.72 -2.44
CA ASN A 73 15.53 6.45 -3.81
C ASN A 73 14.40 6.75 -4.81
N ILE A 74 13.20 6.24 -4.56
CA ILE A 74 12.04 6.50 -5.43
C ILE A 74 11.77 8.00 -5.58
N ILE A 75 11.90 8.79 -4.51
CA ILE A 75 11.73 10.25 -4.58
C ILE A 75 12.82 10.88 -5.46
N ILE A 76 14.09 10.53 -5.22
CA ILE A 76 15.23 11.04 -5.98
C ILE A 76 15.09 10.70 -7.47
N ASP A 77 14.72 9.46 -7.79
CA ASP A 77 14.58 9.01 -9.16
C ASP A 77 13.45 9.75 -9.90
N ASN A 78 12.32 9.97 -9.22
CA ASN A 78 11.23 10.79 -9.77
C ASN A 78 11.67 12.24 -10.04
N LEU A 79 12.50 12.83 -9.16
CA LEU A 79 13.03 14.19 -9.35
C LEU A 79 14.03 14.27 -10.52
N GLN A 80 14.75 13.21 -10.80
CA GLN A 80 15.70 13.13 -11.93
C GLN A 80 15.01 12.84 -13.27
N GLY A 81 13.68 12.81 -13.33
CA GLY A 81 12.94 12.42 -14.55
C GLY A 81 13.15 10.96 -14.95
N LYS A 82 13.85 10.17 -14.14
CA LYS A 82 13.94 8.72 -14.27
C LYS A 82 12.60 8.17 -13.80
N ILE A 83 11.68 7.97 -14.74
CA ILE A 83 10.50 7.13 -14.49
C ILE A 83 11.05 5.73 -14.20
N ILE A 84 11.35 5.44 -12.95
CA ILE A 84 11.52 4.06 -12.51
C ILE A 84 10.15 3.43 -12.66
N THR A 85 9.99 2.73 -13.77
CA THR A 85 9.00 1.69 -13.93
C THR A 85 9.12 0.82 -12.68
N ARG A 86 8.12 0.94 -11.79
CA ARG A 86 8.04 0.21 -10.54
C ARG A 86 8.49 -1.24 -10.79
N LYS A 87 9.62 -1.67 -10.21
CA LYS A 87 9.66 -3.04 -9.69
C LYS A 87 8.63 -3.04 -8.57
N LYS A 88 7.37 -3.27 -8.95
CA LYS A 88 6.26 -3.44 -8.02
C LYS A 88 6.71 -4.49 -7.02
N ASP A 89 6.94 -4.06 -5.78
CA ASP A 89 6.85 -4.94 -4.64
C ASP A 89 5.61 -5.81 -4.87
N GLU A 90 5.75 -7.14 -4.78
CA GLU A 90 4.77 -8.16 -5.22
C GLU A 90 3.35 -7.96 -4.64
N VAL A 91 3.22 -7.07 -3.64
CA VAL A 91 2.00 -6.66 -2.96
C VAL A 91 1.09 -5.76 -3.82
N ASP A 92 1.60 -5.11 -4.87
CA ASP A 92 0.80 -4.17 -5.68
C ASP A 92 0.59 -4.61 -7.15
N ILE A 93 0.79 -5.90 -7.45
CA ILE A 93 0.57 -6.47 -8.78
C ILE A 93 -0.90 -6.32 -9.23
N LEU A 94 -1.84 -6.43 -8.29
CA LEU A 94 -3.28 -6.43 -8.56
C LEU A 94 -3.92 -5.05 -8.41
N THR A 95 -4.84 -4.70 -9.32
CA THR A 95 -5.67 -3.49 -9.22
C THR A 95 -6.68 -3.62 -8.06
N PRO A 96 -7.28 -2.52 -7.57
CA PRO A 96 -8.32 -2.59 -6.53
C PRO A 96 -9.49 -3.50 -6.90
N GLN A 97 -9.90 -3.50 -8.18
CA GLN A 97 -10.97 -4.37 -8.67
C GLN A 97 -10.54 -5.85 -8.69
N GLU A 98 -9.30 -6.13 -9.10
CA GLU A 98 -8.75 -7.48 -9.07
C GLU A 98 -8.60 -8.02 -7.65
N LYS A 99 -8.22 -7.17 -6.68
CA LYS A 99 -8.18 -7.53 -5.25
C LYS A 99 -9.57 -7.93 -4.74
N LYS A 100 -10.63 -7.17 -5.08
CA LYS A 100 -12.02 -7.52 -4.70
C LYS A 100 -12.43 -8.89 -5.25
N VAL A 101 -12.15 -9.15 -6.52
CA VAL A 101 -12.44 -10.46 -7.16
C VAL A 101 -11.66 -11.58 -6.46
N LEU A 102 -10.38 -11.37 -6.17
CA LEU A 102 -9.53 -12.38 -5.54
C LEU A 102 -9.95 -12.68 -4.08
N ILE A 103 -10.39 -11.67 -3.32
CA ILE A 103 -10.91 -11.85 -1.96
C ILE A 103 -12.16 -12.75 -2.00
N LEU A 104 -13.14 -12.43 -2.84
CA LEU A 104 -14.36 -13.23 -2.95
C LEU A 104 -14.07 -14.65 -3.44
N LEU A 105 -13.11 -14.79 -4.37
CA LEU A 105 -12.64 -16.10 -4.84
C LEU A 105 -12.06 -16.93 -3.68
N ALA A 106 -11.21 -16.32 -2.86
CA ALA A 106 -10.57 -16.95 -1.72
C ALA A 106 -11.57 -17.30 -0.59
N SER A 107 -12.65 -16.51 -0.45
CA SER A 107 -13.78 -16.80 0.44
C SER A 107 -14.70 -17.93 -0.05
N GLY A 108 -14.41 -18.54 -1.20
CA GLY A 108 -15.15 -19.69 -1.72
C GLY A 108 -16.30 -19.37 -2.69
N PHE A 109 -16.57 -18.10 -3.00
CA PHE A 109 -17.69 -17.72 -3.88
C PHE A 109 -17.49 -18.18 -5.34
N LYS A 110 -18.52 -18.77 -5.94
CA LYS A 110 -18.56 -19.14 -7.36
C LYS A 110 -18.56 -17.90 -8.24
N ASN A 111 -18.17 -18.04 -9.51
CA ASN A 111 -18.05 -16.90 -10.43
C ASN A 111 -19.37 -16.13 -10.60
N ALA A 112 -20.51 -16.83 -10.59
CA ALA A 112 -21.85 -16.22 -10.65
C ALA A 112 -22.16 -15.39 -9.40
N GLU A 113 -21.76 -15.85 -8.21
CA GLU A 113 -21.96 -15.13 -6.95
C GLU A 113 -21.04 -13.90 -6.86
N ILE A 114 -19.81 -14.02 -7.35
CA ILE A 114 -18.87 -12.89 -7.48
C ILE A 114 -19.45 -11.84 -8.44
N ALA A 115 -20.02 -12.29 -9.56
CA ALA A 115 -20.64 -11.43 -10.58
C ALA A 115 -21.79 -10.61 -9.98
N GLN A 116 -22.67 -11.26 -9.22
CA GLN A 116 -23.76 -10.60 -8.49
C GLN A 116 -23.25 -9.59 -7.46
N LYS A 117 -22.29 -9.98 -6.60
CA LYS A 117 -21.73 -9.09 -5.56
C LYS A 117 -21.02 -7.86 -6.12
N LEU A 118 -20.46 -7.97 -7.31
CA LEU A 118 -19.71 -6.88 -7.96
C LEU A 118 -20.51 -6.16 -9.05
N PHE A 119 -21.77 -6.53 -9.26
CA PHE A 119 -22.66 -5.98 -10.30
C PHE A 119 -22.01 -6.01 -11.71
N ILE A 120 -21.40 -7.13 -12.07
CA ILE A 120 -20.77 -7.36 -13.39
C ILE A 120 -21.19 -8.71 -13.97
N SER A 121 -20.89 -8.98 -15.24
CA SER A 121 -21.17 -10.28 -15.86
C SER A 121 -20.21 -11.38 -15.38
N GLU A 122 -20.66 -12.64 -15.38
CA GLU A 122 -19.81 -13.79 -15.08
C GLU A 122 -18.62 -13.91 -16.06
N LYS A 123 -18.82 -13.52 -17.33
CA LYS A 123 -17.75 -13.44 -18.35
C LYS A 123 -16.67 -12.43 -17.94
N THR A 124 -17.08 -11.30 -17.38
CA THR A 124 -16.17 -10.28 -16.84
C THR A 124 -15.38 -10.82 -15.64
N VAL A 125 -16.03 -11.57 -14.75
CA VAL A 125 -15.35 -12.24 -13.62
C VAL A 125 -14.29 -13.23 -14.12
N LYS A 126 -14.61 -14.10 -15.08
CA LYS A 126 -13.64 -15.04 -15.68
C LYS A 126 -12.44 -14.30 -16.27
N THR A 127 -12.69 -13.17 -16.91
CA THR A 127 -11.62 -12.31 -17.47
C THR A 127 -10.72 -11.74 -16.38
N HIS A 128 -11.29 -11.26 -15.27
CA HIS A 128 -10.52 -10.81 -14.12
C HIS A 128 -9.69 -11.94 -13.49
N ILE A 129 -10.28 -13.12 -13.28
CA ILE A 129 -9.59 -14.29 -12.72
C ILE A 129 -8.37 -14.67 -13.58
N ASN A 130 -8.54 -14.73 -14.90
CA ASN A 130 -7.43 -15.05 -15.82
C ASN A 130 -6.29 -14.01 -15.73
N LYS A 131 -6.63 -12.72 -15.65
CA LYS A 131 -5.64 -11.64 -15.46
C LYS A 131 -4.94 -11.75 -14.12
N ILE A 132 -5.69 -12.04 -13.04
CA ILE A 132 -5.16 -12.26 -11.69
C ILE A 132 -4.17 -13.42 -11.69
N PHE A 133 -4.52 -14.57 -12.27
CA PHE A 133 -3.69 -15.77 -12.30
C PHE A 133 -2.34 -15.51 -12.98
N LYS A 134 -2.37 -14.86 -14.15
CA LYS A 134 -1.14 -14.43 -14.85
C LYS A 134 -0.29 -13.49 -14.00
N LYS A 135 -0.94 -12.57 -13.29
CA LYS A 135 -0.28 -11.57 -12.44
C LYS A 135 0.40 -12.17 -11.22
N ILE A 136 -0.28 -13.07 -10.49
CA ILE A 136 0.26 -13.70 -9.27
C ILE A 136 0.97 -15.04 -9.56
N LYS A 137 1.13 -15.39 -10.84
CA LYS A 137 1.83 -16.60 -11.33
C LYS A 137 1.28 -17.91 -10.73
N VAL A 138 -0.05 -18.04 -10.71
CA VAL A 138 -0.73 -19.27 -10.29
C VAL A 138 -1.56 -19.84 -11.44
N THR A 139 -1.81 -21.14 -11.41
CA THR A 139 -2.53 -21.83 -12.48
C THR A 139 -3.94 -22.25 -12.10
N ASN A 140 -4.24 -22.32 -10.81
CA ASN A 140 -5.53 -22.80 -10.35
C ASN A 140 -6.11 -21.99 -9.18
N ARG A 141 -7.41 -22.19 -8.96
CA ARG A 141 -8.21 -21.50 -7.95
C ARG A 141 -7.70 -21.72 -6.52
N LEU A 142 -7.25 -22.93 -6.21
CA LEU A 142 -6.72 -23.27 -4.89
C LEU A 142 -5.43 -22.51 -4.61
N GLN A 143 -4.49 -22.48 -5.56
CA GLN A 143 -3.26 -21.69 -5.47
C GLN A 143 -3.56 -20.19 -5.33
N ALA A 144 -4.54 -19.67 -6.06
CA ALA A 144 -4.98 -18.28 -5.92
C ALA A 144 -5.54 -17.98 -4.52
N ALA A 145 -6.34 -18.90 -3.96
CA ALA A 145 -6.87 -18.77 -2.60
C ALA A 145 -5.76 -18.85 -1.53
N LEU A 146 -4.81 -19.77 -1.67
CA LEU A 146 -3.64 -19.86 -0.78
C LEU A 146 -2.76 -18.61 -0.87
N TRP A 147 -2.54 -18.11 -2.09
CA TRP A 147 -1.83 -16.85 -2.29
C TRP A 147 -2.55 -15.69 -1.62
N ALA A 148 -3.88 -15.61 -1.75
CA ALA A 148 -4.70 -14.61 -1.08
C ALA A 148 -4.61 -14.73 0.45
N SER A 149 -4.65 -15.94 1.01
CA SER A 149 -4.50 -16.14 2.46
C SER A 149 -3.15 -15.64 2.97
N LYS A 150 -2.05 -15.94 2.26
CA LYS A 150 -0.70 -15.49 2.64
C LYS A 150 -0.51 -13.98 2.49
N ASN A 151 -1.12 -13.36 1.48
CA ASN A 151 -0.82 -11.99 1.06
C ASN A 151 -1.91 -10.95 1.39
N LEU A 152 -3.15 -11.37 1.61
CA LEU A 152 -4.33 -10.51 1.85
C LEU A 152 -4.94 -10.71 3.25
N SER A 153 -4.87 -11.90 3.86
CA SER A 153 -5.52 -12.21 5.16
C SER A 153 -4.74 -11.77 6.41
N ARG A 154 -3.69 -10.96 6.28
CA ARG A 154 -3.03 -10.26 7.41
C ARG A 154 -3.39 -8.77 7.46
N THR A 155 -4.55 -8.41 6.93
CA THR A 155 -5.10 -7.04 6.91
C THR A 155 -6.25 -6.93 7.90
#